data_AF-A0A0P1AJI9-F1
#
_entry.id   AF-A0A0P1AJI9-F1
#
_cell.length_a   1.000
_cell.length_b   1.000
_cell.length_c   1.000
_cell.angle_alpha   90.00
_cell.angle_beta   90.00
_cell.angle_gamma   90.00
#
_symmetry.space_group_name_H-M   'P 1'
#
loop_
_entity.id
_entity.type
_entity.pdbx_description
1 polymer ?
#
loop_
_entity_poly.entity_id
_entity_poly.type
_entity_poly.pdbx_seq_one_letter_code
_entity_poly.pdbx_strand_id
1 'polypeptide(L)'
;MGNGGVCTKPTDFDLLLPFCKAVIPYPACLPRYQSIWYNHSALSKDRFVEQLFHKIVNQRKIDETNVTMADYNTDEWGGPRTITPRFTGNSDCENSLRNYFCWLNFPRCDTEGRSLLLCRSVCENFMTSCQYSKDLWRCGDPEYINGRSAEISTEWVDQKQVYYRAPYPGSPFKDNAFDPNTDKPLIVCTPSLENSAQSDCLFVSRVAILITSVAIQLFYVNHCISQESPKSSSPAFTPLLTSIFSNPDFSAAIFTVVS
;
A
#
# COMPACT_ATOMS: atom_id res chain seq x y z
N MET A 1 29.09 13.84 17.59
CA MET A 1 28.03 13.46 18.55
C MET A 1 26.77 14.22 18.15
N GLY A 2 25.93 13.61 17.30
CA GLY A 2 24.82 14.30 16.64
C GLY A 2 23.58 14.39 17.53
N ASN A 3 23.34 15.55 18.11
CA ASN A 3 22.08 15.90 18.76
C ASN A 3 20.97 15.99 17.69
N GLY A 4 19.93 15.15 17.79
CA GLY A 4 18.73 15.33 16.97
C GLY A 4 17.58 14.38 17.31
N GLY A 5 17.89 13.15 17.71
CA GLY A 5 16.87 12.15 18.04
C GLY A 5 17.29 11.13 19.10
N VAL A 6 16.31 10.34 19.55
CA VAL A 6 16.46 9.24 20.50
C VAL A 6 15.83 7.98 19.91
N CYS A 7 16.48 6.84 20.10
CA CYS A 7 15.92 5.56 19.69
C CYS A 7 14.83 5.13 20.65
N THR A 8 13.61 5.03 20.15
CA THR A 8 12.41 4.69 20.92
C THR A 8 11.87 3.34 20.45
N LYS A 9 11.39 2.52 21.39
CA LYS A 9 10.88 1.18 21.09
C LYS A 9 9.43 1.25 20.58
N PRO A 10 8.98 0.25 19.79
CA PRO A 10 7.61 0.20 19.30
C PRO A 10 6.51 0.27 20.37
N THR A 11 6.82 -0.14 21.61
CA THR A 11 5.89 -0.08 22.75
C THR A 11 5.40 1.33 23.07
N ASP A 12 6.16 2.36 22.69
CA ASP A 12 5.83 3.75 22.99
C ASP A 12 5.14 4.46 21.79
N PHE A 13 4.96 3.76 20.66
CA PHE A 13 4.49 4.39 19.42
C PHE A 13 3.01 4.73 19.39
N ASP A 14 2.19 4.12 20.25
CA ASP A 14 0.74 4.37 20.25
C ASP A 14 0.38 5.84 20.47
N LEU A 15 1.17 6.54 21.29
CA LEU A 15 0.99 7.97 21.56
C LEU A 15 1.91 8.85 20.71
N LEU A 16 3.05 8.32 20.27
CA LEU A 16 4.09 9.10 19.60
C LEU A 16 3.96 9.12 18.08
N LEU A 17 3.46 8.05 17.47
CA LEU A 17 3.40 7.84 16.02
C LEU A 17 2.03 7.28 15.56
N PRO A 18 0.90 7.94 15.87
CA PRO A 18 -0.43 7.44 15.50
C PRO A 18 -0.58 7.07 14.02
N PHE A 19 0.07 7.81 13.10
CA PHE A 19 0.06 7.54 11.68
C PHE A 19 1.09 6.48 11.26
N CYS A 20 2.38 6.66 11.60
CA CYS A 20 3.43 5.78 11.09
C CYS A 20 3.62 4.47 11.85
N LYS A 21 3.02 4.27 13.04
CA LYS A 21 3.20 3.03 13.83
C LYS A 21 2.83 1.75 13.06
N ALA A 22 1.87 1.83 12.14
CA ALA A 22 1.40 0.69 11.37
C ALA A 22 2.48 0.08 10.46
N VAL A 23 3.53 0.85 10.13
CA VAL A 23 4.58 0.45 9.18
C VAL A 23 5.97 0.43 9.79
N ILE A 24 6.11 0.77 11.08
CA ILE A 24 7.39 0.84 11.81
C ILE A 24 7.38 -0.21 12.93
N PRO A 25 7.75 -1.48 12.64
CA PRO A 25 7.78 -2.55 13.62
C PRO A 25 9.09 -2.60 14.44
N TYR A 26 9.97 -1.60 14.29
CA TYR A 26 11.33 -1.62 14.82
C TYR A 26 11.62 -0.42 15.73
N PRO A 27 12.68 -0.47 16.57
CA PRO A 27 13.15 0.71 17.29
C PRO A 27 13.56 1.82 16.32
N ALA A 28 12.91 2.98 16.42
CA ALA A 28 13.05 4.07 15.46
C ALA A 28 13.66 5.32 16.12
N CYS A 29 14.42 6.09 15.35
CA CYS A 29 14.99 7.34 15.78
C CYS A 29 13.93 8.45 15.73
N LEU A 30 13.51 8.92 16.90
CA LEU A 30 12.48 9.95 17.04
C LEU A 30 13.09 11.29 17.44
N PRO A 31 12.54 12.44 16.99
CA PRO A 31 12.96 13.75 17.46
C PRO A 31 12.95 13.84 18.99
N ARG A 32 14.06 14.29 19.57
CA ARG A 32 14.08 14.64 20.99
C ARG A 32 13.45 16.02 21.16
N TYR A 33 12.61 16.16 22.19
CA TYR A 33 12.12 17.47 22.59
C TYR A 33 13.30 18.39 22.92
N GLN A 34 13.27 19.60 22.35
CA GLN A 34 14.24 20.66 22.63
C GLN A 34 13.51 21.95 22.98
N SER A 35 14.05 22.69 23.94
CA SER A 35 13.44 23.94 24.44
C SER A 35 13.41 25.05 23.39
N ILE A 36 14.35 25.04 22.43
CA ILE A 36 14.45 26.05 21.39
C ILE A 36 13.28 25.91 20.41
N TRP A 37 12.91 24.68 20.03
CA TRP A 37 11.86 24.39 19.04
C TRP A 37 10.77 23.52 19.67
N TYR A 38 9.79 24.14 20.33
CA TYR A 38 8.74 23.45 21.10
C TYR A 38 7.86 22.50 20.25
N ASN A 39 7.75 22.74 18.95
CA ASN A 39 7.03 21.88 18.01
C ASN A 39 7.88 20.72 17.45
N HIS A 40 9.15 20.59 17.88
CA HIS A 40 10.04 19.52 17.46
C HIS A 40 9.85 18.27 18.33
N SER A 41 8.69 17.62 18.17
CA SER A 41 8.33 16.37 18.86
C SER A 41 8.06 15.24 17.87
N ALA A 42 8.11 13.99 18.34
CA ALA A 42 7.75 12.82 17.53
C ALA A 42 6.32 12.93 16.99
N LEU A 43 5.35 13.26 17.85
CA LEU A 43 3.95 13.40 17.48
C LEU A 43 3.72 14.52 16.46
N SER A 44 4.38 15.67 16.65
CA SER A 44 4.29 16.79 15.69
C SER A 44 4.86 16.41 14.32
N LYS A 45 5.98 15.67 14.30
CA LYS A 45 6.58 15.16 13.06
C LYS A 45 5.69 14.12 12.38
N ASP A 46 5.11 13.20 13.14
CA ASP A 46 4.21 12.17 12.61
C ASP A 46 2.95 12.79 11.98
N ARG A 47 2.35 13.78 12.64
CA ARG A 47 1.24 14.58 12.07
C ARG A 47 1.64 15.33 10.81
N PHE A 48 2.84 15.90 10.77
CA PHE A 48 3.33 16.54 9.55
C PHE A 48 3.46 15.53 8.40
N VAL A 49 4.00 14.34 8.67
CA VAL A 49 4.12 13.26 7.69
C VAL A 49 2.75 12.81 7.19
N GLU A 50 1.78 12.61 8.08
CA GLU A 50 0.39 12.28 7.77
C GLU A 50 -0.26 13.35 6.86
N GLN A 51 -0.18 14.62 7.25
CA GLN A 51 -0.76 15.73 6.50
C GLN A 51 -0.13 15.85 5.10
N LEU A 52 1.19 15.70 5.00
CA LEU A 52 1.89 15.76 3.73
C LEU A 52 1.52 14.57 2.83
N PHE A 53 1.44 13.37 3.40
CA PHE A 53 0.98 12.17 2.69
C PHE A 53 -0.42 12.39 2.11
N HIS A 54 -1.39 12.78 2.94
CA HIS A 54 -2.76 13.02 2.47
C HIS A 54 -2.84 14.15 1.45
N LYS A 55 -2.06 15.23 1.63
CA LYS A 55 -2.00 16.32 0.65
C LYS A 55 -1.54 15.83 -0.72
N ILE A 56 -0.46 15.04 -0.76
CA ILE A 56 0.10 14.50 -2.02
C ILE A 56 -0.89 13.55 -2.68
N VAL A 57 -1.40 12.57 -1.94
CA VAL A 57 -2.32 11.54 -2.48
C VAL A 57 -3.62 12.17 -2.96
N ASN A 58 -4.23 13.05 -2.17
CA ASN A 58 -5.50 13.67 -2.53
C ASN A 58 -5.35 14.61 -3.72
N GLN A 59 -4.30 15.43 -3.77
CA GLN A 59 -4.06 16.30 -4.92
C GLN A 59 -3.88 15.47 -6.20
N ARG A 60 -3.09 14.40 -6.14
CA ARG A 60 -2.90 13.53 -7.30
C ARG A 60 -4.18 12.84 -7.75
N LYS A 61 -5.00 12.35 -6.83
CA LYS A 61 -6.32 11.77 -7.17
C LYS A 61 -7.25 12.80 -7.81
N ILE A 62 -7.25 14.06 -7.33
CA ILE A 62 -8.03 15.14 -7.95
C ILE A 62 -7.58 15.37 -9.40
N ASP A 63 -6.27 15.45 -9.63
CA ASP A 63 -5.74 15.68 -10.98
C ASP A 63 -6.02 14.48 -11.90
N GLU A 64 -5.81 13.25 -11.41
CA GLU A 64 -6.04 12.01 -12.16
C GLU A 64 -7.52 11.76 -12.51
N THR A 65 -8.46 12.30 -11.73
CA THR A 65 -9.92 12.15 -11.96
C THR A 65 -10.54 13.38 -12.62
N ASN A 66 -9.73 14.37 -13.01
CA ASN A 66 -10.21 15.60 -13.60
C ASN A 66 -10.61 15.38 -15.08
N VAL A 67 -11.92 15.36 -15.32
CA VAL A 67 -12.52 15.17 -16.66
C VAL A 67 -12.05 16.24 -17.64
N THR A 68 -11.93 17.49 -17.20
CA THR A 68 -11.46 18.60 -18.04
C THR A 68 -10.03 18.34 -18.55
N MET A 69 -9.12 17.92 -17.66
CA MET A 69 -7.74 17.59 -18.07
C MET A 69 -7.69 16.39 -19.02
N ALA A 70 -8.55 15.40 -18.79
CA ALA A 70 -8.67 14.25 -19.69
C ALA A 70 -9.20 14.65 -21.08
N ASP A 71 -10.26 15.46 -21.15
CA ASP A 71 -10.90 15.90 -22.40
C ASP A 71 -9.96 16.77 -23.25
N TYR A 72 -9.18 17.64 -22.61
CA TYR A 72 -8.20 18.50 -23.29
C TYR A 72 -6.85 17.82 -23.53
N ASN A 73 -6.66 16.58 -23.08
CA ASN A 73 -5.37 15.88 -23.12
C ASN A 73 -4.22 16.72 -22.52
N THR A 74 -4.49 17.34 -21.37
CA THR A 74 -3.54 18.20 -20.66
C THR A 74 -3.08 17.59 -19.34
N ASP A 75 -1.84 17.90 -18.96
CA ASP A 75 -1.28 17.53 -17.66
C ASP A 75 -1.57 18.57 -16.58
N GLU A 76 -1.13 18.30 -15.36
CA GLU A 76 -1.29 19.20 -14.21
C GLU A 76 -0.53 20.55 -14.35
N TRP A 77 0.27 20.71 -15.40
CA TRP A 77 1.03 21.92 -15.75
C TRP A 77 0.52 22.60 -17.03
N GLY A 78 -0.56 22.09 -17.65
CA GLY A 78 -1.10 22.59 -18.92
C GLY A 78 -0.33 22.13 -20.17
N GLY A 79 0.57 21.16 -20.06
CA GLY A 79 1.30 20.55 -21.17
C GLY A 79 0.47 19.49 -21.92
N PRO A 80 0.84 19.15 -23.17
CA PRO A 80 0.05 18.27 -24.05
C PRO A 80 0.30 16.77 -23.77
N ARG A 81 -0.14 16.27 -22.62
CA ARG A 81 -0.07 14.84 -22.27
C ARG A 81 -1.15 14.49 -21.26
N THR A 82 -1.72 13.29 -21.39
CA THR A 82 -2.66 12.77 -20.39
C THR A 82 -1.93 12.47 -19.09
N ILE A 83 -2.58 12.76 -17.96
CA ILE A 83 -2.10 12.36 -16.64
C ILE A 83 -2.16 10.83 -16.53
N THR A 84 -1.02 10.21 -16.21
CA THR A 84 -0.98 8.77 -15.91
C THR A 84 -1.58 8.52 -14.52
N PRO A 85 -2.68 7.76 -14.38
CA PRO A 85 -3.24 7.41 -13.09
C PRO A 85 -2.28 6.53 -12.30
N ARG A 86 -1.89 6.96 -11.10
CA ARG A 86 -0.98 6.22 -10.21
C ARG A 86 -1.62 5.93 -8.86
N PHE A 87 -2.46 6.83 -8.36
CA PHE A 87 -3.08 6.73 -7.03
C PHE A 87 -4.55 6.34 -7.11
N THR A 88 -5.24 6.68 -8.19
CA THR A 88 -6.66 6.35 -8.38
C THR A 88 -6.81 4.85 -8.59
N GLY A 89 -7.43 4.16 -7.61
CA GLY A 89 -7.64 2.71 -7.66
C GLY A 89 -6.40 1.85 -7.41
N ASN A 90 -5.29 2.43 -6.94
CA ASN A 90 -4.03 1.72 -6.68
C ASN A 90 -3.57 1.91 -5.22
N SER A 91 -4.08 1.03 -4.35
CA SER A 91 -3.72 1.03 -2.94
C SER A 91 -2.25 0.69 -2.70
N ASP A 92 -1.60 -0.04 -3.62
CA ASP A 92 -0.19 -0.42 -3.46
C ASP A 92 0.73 0.79 -3.62
N CYS A 93 0.41 1.70 -4.55
CA CYS A 93 1.10 2.98 -4.67
C CYS A 93 0.93 3.83 -3.40
N GLU A 94 -0.29 3.94 -2.86
CA GLU A 94 -0.55 4.67 -1.61
C GLU A 94 0.21 4.06 -0.42
N ASN A 95 0.17 2.74 -0.27
CA ASN A 95 0.85 2.03 0.81
C ASN A 95 2.38 2.16 0.67
N SER A 96 2.92 2.05 -0.54
CA SER A 96 4.36 2.20 -0.79
C SER A 96 4.85 3.62 -0.52
N LEU A 97 4.05 4.66 -0.86
CA LEU A 97 4.35 6.05 -0.53
C LEU A 97 4.32 6.27 1.00
N ARG A 98 3.33 5.70 1.70
CA ARG A 98 3.24 5.78 3.16
C ARG A 98 4.46 5.13 3.81
N ASN A 99 4.83 3.93 3.38
CA ASN A 99 6.01 3.21 3.84
C ASN A 99 7.27 4.05 3.61
N TYR A 100 7.45 4.57 2.40
CA TYR A 100 8.57 5.45 2.05
C TYR A 100 8.68 6.64 2.99
N PHE A 101 7.58 7.36 3.19
CA PHE A 101 7.54 8.58 4.01
C PHE A 101 7.82 8.29 5.47
N CYS A 102 7.20 7.24 6.02
CA CYS A 102 7.40 6.85 7.41
C CYS A 102 8.84 6.38 7.67
N TRP A 103 9.40 5.52 6.81
CA TRP A 103 10.76 5.01 6.97
C TRP A 103 11.83 6.09 6.77
N LEU A 104 11.59 7.05 5.87
CA LEU A 104 12.44 8.22 5.69
C LEU A 104 12.47 9.11 6.94
N ASN A 105 11.30 9.33 7.56
CA ASN A 105 11.15 10.25 8.68
C ASN A 105 11.50 9.63 10.04
N PHE A 106 11.34 8.31 10.16
CA PHE A 106 11.57 7.55 11.38
C PHE A 106 12.46 6.33 11.06
N PRO A 107 13.76 6.60 10.80
CA PRO A 107 14.71 5.56 10.42
C PRO A 107 14.92 4.59 11.58
N ARG A 108 15.22 3.33 11.23
CA ARG A 108 15.56 2.28 12.18
C ARG A 108 16.84 2.62 12.92
N CYS A 109 16.91 2.26 14.20
CA CYS A 109 18.14 2.28 14.97
C CYS A 109 18.88 0.95 14.92
N ASP A 110 20.20 1.02 14.86
CA ASP A 110 21.08 -0.12 15.14
C ASP A 110 21.22 -0.39 16.65
N THR A 111 21.98 -1.41 17.01
CA THR A 111 22.27 -1.79 18.39
C THR A 111 23.07 -0.74 19.17
N GLU A 112 23.75 0.17 18.46
CA GLU A 112 24.51 1.28 19.04
C GLU A 112 23.65 2.55 19.19
N GLY A 113 22.35 2.48 18.83
CA GLY A 113 21.44 3.62 18.90
C GLY A 113 21.65 4.65 17.79
N ARG A 114 22.29 4.27 16.68
CA ARG A 114 22.47 5.13 15.50
C ARG A 114 21.35 4.88 14.50
N SER A 115 20.82 5.95 13.93
CA SER A 115 19.85 5.85 12.83
C SER A 115 20.51 5.32 11.55
N LEU A 116 19.82 4.42 10.87
CA LEU A 116 20.25 3.83 9.62
C LEU A 116 19.73 4.59 8.40
N LEU A 117 20.50 4.58 7.32
CA LEU A 117 20.08 5.08 6.00
C LEU A 117 18.88 4.28 5.46
N LEU A 118 18.14 4.85 4.52
CA LEU A 118 17.01 4.15 3.88
C LEU A 118 17.52 3.06 2.93
N CYS A 119 16.85 1.91 2.91
CA CYS A 119 17.20 0.83 1.98
C CYS A 119 16.84 1.23 0.54
N ARG A 120 17.69 0.89 -0.43
CA ARG A 120 17.44 1.16 -1.87
C ARG A 120 16.13 0.54 -2.35
N SER A 121 15.82 -0.66 -1.87
CA SER A 121 14.58 -1.38 -2.18
C SER A 121 13.31 -0.61 -1.81
N VAL A 122 13.37 0.31 -0.83
CA VAL A 122 12.23 1.15 -0.45
C VAL A 122 11.89 2.11 -1.59
N CYS A 123 12.90 2.78 -2.14
CA CYS A 123 12.75 3.66 -3.27
C CYS A 123 12.27 2.89 -4.51
N GLU A 124 12.89 1.74 -4.80
CA GLU A 124 12.51 0.92 -5.96
C GLU A 124 11.09 0.36 -5.85
N ASN A 125 10.67 -0.05 -4.64
CA ASN A 125 9.30 -0.51 -4.40
C ASN A 125 8.29 0.63 -4.60
N PHE A 126 8.54 1.82 -4.06
CA PHE A 126 7.69 2.99 -4.31
C PHE A 126 7.57 3.29 -5.81
N MET A 127 8.70 3.34 -6.52
CA MET A 127 8.71 3.59 -7.96
C MET A 127 7.95 2.52 -8.75
N THR A 128 8.09 1.26 -8.37
CA THR A 128 7.43 0.11 -9.01
C THR A 128 5.92 0.09 -8.74
N SER A 129 5.51 0.21 -7.48
CA SER A 129 4.12 0.18 -7.05
C SER A 129 3.30 1.32 -7.67
N CYS A 130 3.92 2.48 -7.86
CA CYS A 130 3.34 3.64 -8.54
C CYS A 130 3.60 3.66 -10.05
N GLN A 131 4.13 2.58 -10.62
CA GLN A 131 4.31 2.38 -12.06
C GLN A 131 5.10 3.52 -12.75
N TYR A 132 6.09 4.08 -12.07
CA TYR A 132 7.00 5.04 -12.69
C TYR A 132 7.89 4.33 -13.71
N SER A 133 8.09 4.97 -14.86
CA SER A 133 9.04 4.51 -15.87
C SER A 133 10.46 4.53 -15.31
N LYS A 134 11.29 3.56 -15.71
CA LYS A 134 12.64 3.35 -15.11
C LYS A 134 13.58 4.55 -15.25
N ASP A 135 13.39 5.37 -16.28
CA ASP A 135 14.12 6.62 -16.52
C ASP A 135 13.80 7.71 -15.48
N LEU A 136 12.66 7.60 -14.79
CA LEU A 136 12.27 8.48 -13.67
C LEU A 136 12.73 7.95 -12.31
N TRP A 137 13.27 6.72 -12.24
CA TRP A 137 13.73 6.17 -10.97
C TRP A 137 14.96 6.94 -10.50
N ARG A 138 14.91 7.36 -9.24
CA ARG A 138 16.00 8.10 -8.58
C ARG A 138 16.47 7.35 -7.33
N CYS A 139 16.68 6.05 -7.50
CA CYS A 139 17.09 5.12 -6.46
C CYS A 139 18.54 4.65 -6.63
N GLY A 140 19.27 5.20 -7.62
CA GLY A 140 20.64 4.84 -7.95
C GLY A 140 21.67 5.56 -7.09
N ASP A 141 22.90 5.64 -7.59
CA ASP A 141 24.04 6.05 -6.79
C ASP A 141 24.17 7.58 -6.71
N PRO A 142 24.61 8.12 -5.55
CA PRO A 142 24.77 9.56 -5.37
C PRO A 142 25.73 10.20 -6.38
N GLU A 143 26.73 9.45 -6.88
CA GLU A 143 27.65 9.91 -7.92
C GLU A 143 26.95 10.31 -9.22
N TYR A 144 25.76 9.76 -9.47
CA TYR A 144 24.91 10.08 -10.61
C TYR A 144 23.64 10.82 -10.21
N ILE A 145 23.63 11.53 -9.07
CA ILE A 145 22.44 12.20 -8.52
C ILE A 145 21.25 11.22 -8.43
N ASN A 146 21.55 10.02 -7.94
CA ASN A 146 20.63 8.90 -7.81
C ASN A 146 20.10 8.30 -9.13
N GLY A 147 20.73 8.61 -10.27
CA GLY A 147 20.57 7.86 -11.51
C GLY A 147 21.28 6.50 -11.48
N ARG A 148 20.95 5.62 -12.43
CA ARG A 148 21.70 4.36 -12.65
C ARG A 148 22.96 4.56 -13.51
N SER A 149 23.06 5.71 -14.16
CA SER A 149 24.19 6.17 -14.95
C SER A 149 24.23 7.69 -14.88
N ALA A 150 25.37 8.28 -15.22
CA ALA A 150 25.49 9.73 -15.35
C ALA A 150 24.39 10.26 -16.27
N GLU A 151 23.64 11.24 -15.80
CA GLU A 151 22.75 12.00 -16.66
C GLU A 151 23.61 12.75 -17.69
N ILE A 152 23.15 12.85 -18.93
CA ILE A 152 23.82 13.66 -19.94
C ILE A 152 23.13 15.03 -19.88
N SER A 153 23.82 16.04 -19.35
CA SER A 153 23.27 17.40 -19.34
C SER A 153 23.06 17.88 -20.79
N THR A 154 21.80 18.16 -21.13
CA THR A 154 21.41 18.75 -22.41
C THR A 154 21.34 20.28 -22.34
N GLU A 155 21.48 20.86 -21.15
CA GLU A 155 21.31 22.29 -20.90
C GLU A 155 22.66 22.96 -20.61
N TRP A 156 22.96 23.97 -21.41
CA TRP A 156 24.14 24.81 -21.30
C TRP A 156 23.76 26.14 -20.67
N VAL A 157 24.26 26.39 -19.46
CA VAL A 157 24.09 27.68 -18.78
C VAL A 157 25.49 28.20 -18.43
N ASP A 158 25.80 29.42 -18.85
CA ASP A 158 27.09 30.07 -18.60
C ASP A 158 28.32 29.20 -18.95
N GLN A 159 28.29 28.55 -20.12
CA GLN A 159 29.36 27.65 -20.61
C GLN A 159 29.63 26.43 -19.70
N LYS A 160 28.68 26.07 -18.83
CA LYS A 160 28.74 24.86 -17.99
C LYS A 160 27.51 23.99 -18.26
N GLN A 161 27.74 22.69 -18.27
CA GLN A 161 26.67 21.71 -18.17
C GLN A 161 26.08 21.80 -16.76
N VAL A 162 24.79 22.14 -16.66
CA VAL A 162 24.09 22.20 -15.38
C VAL A 162 23.22 20.95 -15.22
N TYR A 163 23.30 20.36 -14.03
CA TYR A 163 22.36 19.34 -13.56
C TYR A 163 21.41 20.03 -12.58
N TYR A 164 20.16 20.26 -12.98
CA TYR A 164 19.18 21.00 -12.17
C TYR A 164 18.57 20.20 -11.00
N ARG A 165 19.15 19.07 -10.63
CA ARG A 165 18.49 18.10 -9.74
C ARG A 165 19.16 17.99 -8.38
N ALA A 166 18.35 18.12 -7.34
CA ALA A 166 18.75 17.84 -5.96
C ALA A 166 18.77 16.32 -5.70
N PRO A 167 19.55 15.84 -4.72
CA PRO A 167 19.48 14.45 -4.27
C PRO A 167 18.05 14.03 -3.92
N TYR A 168 17.70 12.79 -4.27
CA TYR A 168 16.35 12.27 -4.00
C TYR A 168 16.16 12.09 -2.48
N PRO A 169 14.98 12.37 -1.90
CA PRO A 169 14.78 12.29 -0.45
C PRO A 169 15.14 10.91 0.13
N GLY A 170 16.08 10.83 1.06
CA GLY A 170 16.56 9.54 1.60
C GLY A 170 17.83 9.00 0.94
N SER A 171 18.31 9.66 -0.11
CA SER A 171 19.68 9.49 -0.61
C SER A 171 20.70 9.96 0.45
N PRO A 172 21.82 9.25 0.65
CA PRO A 172 22.21 8.03 -0.05
C PRO A 172 21.43 6.80 0.42
N PHE A 173 21.05 5.96 -0.54
CA PHE A 173 20.44 4.65 -0.26
C PHE A 173 21.51 3.61 0.04
N LYS A 174 21.15 2.62 0.83
CA LYS A 174 21.99 1.45 1.11
C LYS A 174 21.29 0.17 0.70
N ASP A 175 22.03 -0.79 0.16
CA ASP A 175 21.45 -2.07 -0.24
C ASP A 175 21.16 -2.96 0.97
N ASN A 176 20.12 -3.78 0.84
CA ASN A 176 19.84 -4.81 1.84
C ASN A 176 20.98 -5.82 1.85
N ALA A 177 21.27 -6.37 3.03
CA ALA A 177 22.23 -7.44 3.20
C ALA A 177 21.55 -8.59 3.94
N PHE A 178 22.00 -9.82 3.69
CA PHE A 178 21.47 -11.04 4.29
C PHE A 178 22.62 -11.86 4.87
N ASP A 179 22.34 -12.55 5.97
CA ASP A 179 23.28 -13.48 6.58
C ASP A 179 23.44 -14.69 5.63
N PRO A 180 24.67 -15.05 5.23
CA PRO A 180 24.90 -16.07 4.22
C PRO A 180 24.52 -17.50 4.67
N ASN A 181 24.40 -17.73 5.98
CA ASN A 181 24.11 -19.06 6.53
C ASN A 181 22.62 -19.24 6.83
N THR A 182 21.94 -18.17 7.21
CA THR A 182 20.54 -18.21 7.68
C THR A 182 19.56 -17.56 6.72
N ASP A 183 20.04 -16.87 5.68
CA ASP A 183 19.25 -16.06 4.73
C ASP A 183 18.39 -14.98 5.42
N LYS A 184 18.73 -14.66 6.68
CA LYS A 184 18.02 -13.64 7.45
C LYS A 184 18.54 -12.26 7.08
N PRO A 185 17.67 -11.25 6.95
CA PRO A 185 18.11 -9.91 6.62
C PRO A 185 18.90 -9.29 7.77
N LEU A 186 20.04 -8.71 7.43
CA LEU A 186 20.92 -7.98 8.34
C LEU A 186 20.41 -6.55 8.53
N ILE A 187 20.58 -6.04 9.75
CA ILE A 187 20.17 -4.70 10.15
C ILE A 187 21.18 -3.67 9.60
N VAL A 188 21.10 -3.36 8.31
CA VAL A 188 22.07 -2.48 7.64
C VAL A 188 21.47 -1.18 7.12
N CYS A 189 20.15 -1.14 6.90
CA CYS A 189 19.40 0.00 6.42
C CYS A 189 17.95 -0.02 6.97
N THR A 190 17.15 0.98 6.64
CA THR A 190 15.74 1.08 7.05
C THR A 190 14.84 0.62 5.90
N PRO A 191 13.92 -0.35 6.09
CA PRO A 191 13.60 -0.99 7.37
C PRO A 191 14.43 -2.25 7.69
N SER A 192 15.11 -2.87 6.71
CA SER A 192 15.77 -4.19 6.82
C SER A 192 14.98 -5.16 7.72
N LEU A 193 13.75 -5.48 7.30
CA LEU A 193 12.79 -6.22 8.14
C LEU A 193 13.19 -7.68 8.29
N GLU A 194 13.60 -8.09 9.49
CA GLU A 194 13.68 -9.49 9.90
C GLU A 194 12.26 -10.04 10.03
N ASN A 195 11.72 -10.56 8.93
CA ASN A 195 10.45 -11.29 8.82
C ASN A 195 9.20 -10.58 9.41
N SER A 196 8.46 -9.86 8.55
CA SER A 196 7.03 -9.59 8.78
C SER A 196 6.16 -10.09 7.63
N ALA A 197 6.52 -11.23 7.04
CA ALA A 197 5.52 -12.15 6.51
C ALA A 197 5.31 -13.23 7.58
N GLN A 198 4.52 -12.92 8.62
CA GLN A 198 3.76 -13.98 9.26
C GLN A 198 2.78 -14.44 8.18
N SER A 199 3.21 -15.45 7.41
CA SER A 199 2.28 -16.27 6.69
C SER A 199 1.48 -16.98 7.78
N ASP A 200 0.42 -16.34 8.25
CA ASP A 200 -0.70 -17.03 8.90
C ASP A 200 -1.35 -17.89 7.82
N CYS A 201 -0.62 -18.92 7.41
CA CYS A 201 -1.19 -20.07 6.75
C CYS A 201 -2.05 -20.70 7.84
N LEU A 202 -3.32 -20.29 7.88
CA LEU A 202 -4.36 -21.05 8.54
C LEU A 202 -4.31 -22.44 7.92
N PHE A 203 -3.55 -23.32 8.56
CA PHE A 203 -3.59 -24.75 8.33
C PHE A 203 -4.98 -25.19 8.80
N VAL A 204 -5.99 -24.99 7.95
CA VAL A 204 -7.26 -25.68 8.08
C VAL A 204 -6.91 -27.14 7.82
N SER A 205 -6.57 -27.83 8.90
CA SER A 205 -6.27 -29.25 8.88
C SER A 205 -7.43 -29.96 8.19
N ARG A 206 -7.13 -30.65 7.08
CA ARG A 206 -8.12 -31.40 6.28
C ARG A 206 -8.91 -32.43 7.10
N VAL A 207 -8.49 -32.71 8.33
CA VAL A 207 -9.20 -33.56 9.30
C VAL A 207 -10.52 -32.93 9.76
N ALA A 208 -10.62 -31.59 9.87
CA ALA A 208 -11.84 -30.94 10.35
C ALA A 208 -13.02 -31.02 9.36
N ILE A 209 -12.74 -31.15 8.05
CA ILE A 209 -13.78 -31.27 7.01
C ILE A 209 -14.37 -32.69 6.98
N LEU A 210 -13.62 -33.71 7.38
CA LEU A 210 -14.14 -35.08 7.41
C LEU A 210 -15.13 -35.30 8.57
N ILE A 211 -14.91 -34.66 9.72
CA ILE A 211 -15.77 -34.85 10.90
C ILE A 211 -17.16 -34.21 10.70
N THR A 212 -17.26 -33.08 9.99
CA THR A 212 -18.56 -32.47 9.69
C THR A 212 -19.34 -33.26 8.62
N SER A 213 -18.66 -33.87 7.65
CA SER A 213 -19.33 -34.70 6.63
C SER A 213 -19.91 -36.01 7.19
N VAL A 214 -19.21 -36.65 8.14
CA VAL A 214 -19.70 -37.89 8.79
C VAL A 214 -20.85 -37.60 9.75
N ALA A 215 -20.82 -36.47 10.47
CA ALA A 215 -21.92 -36.06 11.33
C ALA A 215 -23.20 -35.75 10.54
N ILE A 216 -23.07 -35.11 9.37
CA ILE A 216 -24.23 -34.84 8.49
C ILE A 216 -24.79 -36.13 7.91
N GLN A 217 -23.96 -37.09 7.50
CA GLN A 217 -24.47 -38.39 7.01
C GLN A 217 -25.15 -39.23 8.10
N LEU A 218 -24.67 -39.20 9.34
CA LEU A 218 -25.34 -39.86 10.46
C LEU A 218 -26.69 -39.23 10.81
N PHE A 219 -26.85 -37.90 10.65
CA PHE A 219 -28.15 -37.24 10.79
C PHE A 219 -29.14 -37.60 9.67
N TYR A 220 -28.67 -37.71 8.41
CA TYR A 220 -29.54 -38.11 7.30
C TYR A 220 -29.98 -39.58 7.38
N VAL A 221 -29.11 -40.50 7.82
CA VAL A 221 -29.47 -41.92 7.97
C VAL A 221 -30.49 -42.13 9.10
N ASN A 222 -30.39 -41.38 10.20
CA ASN A 222 -31.36 -41.49 11.31
C ASN A 222 -32.73 -40.87 10.99
N HIS A 223 -32.85 -39.98 10.01
CA HIS A 223 -34.15 -39.45 9.58
C HIS A 223 -34.86 -40.34 8.53
N CYS A 224 -34.13 -41.24 7.86
CA CYS A 224 -34.71 -42.17 6.87
C CYS A 224 -35.27 -43.48 7.44
N ILE A 225 -34.98 -43.84 8.70
CA ILE A 225 -35.44 -45.12 9.28
C ILE A 225 -36.85 -45.02 9.91
N SER A 226 -37.45 -43.82 10.01
CA SER A 226 -38.70 -43.65 10.75
C SER A 226 -39.98 -43.57 9.92
N GLN A 227 -39.96 -43.88 8.61
CA GLN A 227 -41.19 -43.90 7.79
C GLN A 227 -41.25 -45.06 6.78
N GLU A 228 -41.75 -46.22 7.22
CA GLU A 228 -42.54 -47.16 6.41
C GLU A 228 -43.86 -47.39 7.16
N SER A 229 -45.01 -46.85 6.74
CA SER A 229 -45.95 -47.34 5.69
C SER A 229 -47.29 -47.74 6.38
N PRO A 230 -48.46 -48.02 5.74
CA PRO A 230 -48.85 -47.99 4.32
C PRO A 230 -50.23 -47.34 4.00
N LYS A 231 -50.51 -47.05 2.71
CA LYS A 231 -51.60 -47.67 1.89
C LYS A 231 -51.99 -46.86 0.63
N SER A 232 -51.74 -47.49 -0.53
CA SER A 232 -52.69 -47.76 -1.62
C SER A 232 -53.71 -46.69 -2.06
N SER A 233 -53.56 -46.16 -3.28
CA SER A 233 -54.49 -46.35 -4.43
C SER A 233 -54.08 -45.50 -5.65
N SER A 234 -54.10 -46.09 -6.84
CA SER A 234 -54.10 -45.42 -8.16
C SER A 234 -55.55 -45.12 -8.60
N PRO A 235 -55.90 -44.50 -9.77
CA PRO A 235 -55.06 -44.09 -10.91
C PRO A 235 -55.46 -42.76 -11.64
N ALA A 236 -54.74 -42.48 -12.73
CA ALA A 236 -55.20 -41.89 -14.01
C ALA A 236 -55.28 -40.36 -14.21
N PHE A 237 -54.70 -39.94 -15.35
CA PHE A 237 -55.21 -39.04 -16.42
C PHE A 237 -54.17 -38.04 -16.96
N THR A 238 -53.98 -38.12 -18.27
CA THR A 238 -53.24 -37.22 -19.18
C THR A 238 -54.01 -35.89 -19.43
N PRO A 239 -53.62 -35.05 -20.41
CA PRO A 239 -52.74 -33.88 -20.33
C PRO A 239 -53.53 -32.56 -20.59
N LEU A 240 -52.81 -31.46 -20.88
CA LEU A 240 -53.20 -30.29 -21.69
C LEU A 240 -53.36 -28.91 -20.99
N LEU A 241 -52.58 -27.96 -21.52
CA LEU A 241 -52.70 -26.50 -21.70
C LEU A 241 -53.56 -25.58 -20.79
N THR A 242 -53.05 -24.34 -20.77
CA THR A 242 -53.71 -23.02 -20.64
C THR A 242 -54.15 -22.59 -19.24
N SER A 243 -54.11 -21.31 -18.82
CA SER A 243 -53.41 -20.07 -19.17
C SER A 243 -54.09 -18.96 -18.30
N ILE A 244 -53.39 -17.84 -18.06
CA ILE A 244 -53.94 -16.50 -17.73
C ILE A 244 -54.32 -16.24 -16.26
N PHE A 245 -53.60 -15.31 -15.60
CA PHE A 245 -53.93 -13.89 -15.34
C PHE A 245 -52.68 -13.24 -14.69
N SER A 246 -51.99 -12.28 -15.33
CA SER A 246 -52.15 -10.80 -15.17
C SER A 246 -51.62 -10.30 -13.81
N ASN A 247 -50.76 -9.30 -13.67
CA ASN A 247 -50.36 -8.18 -14.53
C ASN A 247 -48.98 -7.59 -14.08
N PRO A 248 -48.36 -6.71 -14.91
CA PRO A 248 -47.02 -6.13 -14.79
C PRO A 248 -47.03 -4.68 -14.23
N ASP A 249 -45.83 -4.07 -14.13
CA ASP A 249 -45.47 -2.63 -14.24
C ASP A 249 -44.32 -2.30 -13.26
N PHE A 250 -43.26 -1.55 -13.56
CA PHE A 250 -42.79 -0.87 -14.77
C PHE A 250 -41.29 -0.57 -14.57
N SER A 251 -40.50 -0.67 -15.64
CA SER A 251 -39.13 -0.16 -15.76
C SER A 251 -39.14 1.32 -16.15
N ALA A 252 -38.03 2.03 -15.91
CA ALA A 252 -37.36 2.93 -16.86
C ALA A 252 -36.94 4.31 -16.30
N ALA A 253 -35.69 4.62 -16.66
CA ALA A 253 -35.08 5.93 -16.67
C ALA A 253 -35.73 6.89 -17.68
N ILE A 254 -35.64 8.19 -17.43
CA ILE A 254 -35.76 9.25 -18.45
C ILE A 254 -34.65 10.29 -18.24
N PHE A 255 -34.02 10.64 -19.36
CA PHE A 255 -33.02 11.67 -19.60
C PHE A 255 -33.69 13.04 -19.91
N THR A 256 -32.87 14.09 -20.07
CA THR A 256 -33.08 15.40 -20.76
C THR A 256 -33.48 16.66 -19.99
N VAL A 257 -32.45 17.51 -19.77
CA VAL A 257 -32.21 18.92 -20.17
C VAL A 257 -33.39 19.91 -20.39
N VAL A 258 -33.12 21.16 -19.94
CA VAL A 258 -33.61 22.51 -20.32
C VAL A 258 -34.49 23.19 -19.26
N SER A 259 -33.88 24.07 -18.44
CA SER A 259 -34.13 25.51 -18.44
C SER A 259 -33.05 26.27 -17.67
#